data_AF-A0A7Z2NTZ6-F1
#
_entry.id   AF-A0A7Z2NTZ6-F1
#
_cell.length_a   1.000
_cell.length_b   1.000
_cell.length_c   1.000
_cell.angle_alpha   90.00
_cell.angle_beta   90.00
_cell.angle_gamma   90.00
#
_symmetry.space_group_name_H-M   'P 1'
#
loop_
_entity.id
_entity.type
_entity.pdbx_description
1 polymer ?
#
loop_
_entity_poly.entity_id
_entity_poly.type
_entity_poly.pdbx_seq_one_letter_code
_entity_poly.pdbx_strand_id
1 'polypeptide(L)'
;MAKGIGLKAKAALAVVAGVAALSASTVAQGDAGTAKERPVHPNDAKIEAQWLAGKTAGKPVNCISLTEARSSRHVGDRTILYRVNSKLVYRNDPPGAARALPPVRR
;
A
#
# COMPACT_ATOMS: atom_id res chain seq x y z
N MET A 1 -11.80 55.94 1.00
CA MET A 1 -12.61 54.73 0.72
C MET A 1 -11.66 53.56 0.53
N ALA A 2 -12.05 52.39 1.04
CA ALA A 2 -11.32 51.12 1.03
C ALA A 2 -10.96 50.68 -0.41
N LYS A 3 -10.13 49.69 -0.72
CA LYS A 3 -9.71 48.44 -0.05
C LYS A 3 -8.62 47.82 -0.95
N GLY A 4 -7.69 47.04 -0.42
CA GLY A 4 -6.84 46.19 -1.28
C GLY A 4 -5.65 45.59 -0.57
N ILE A 5 -5.91 44.66 0.34
CA ILE A 5 -4.95 43.97 1.20
C ILE A 5 -4.57 42.66 0.51
N GLY A 6 -3.27 42.35 0.39
CA GLY A 6 -2.85 40.96 0.19
C GLY A 6 -1.64 40.71 -0.70
N LEU A 7 -0.46 41.22 -0.35
CA LEU A 7 0.80 40.61 -0.78
C LEU A 7 1.55 40.13 0.46
N LYS A 8 1.46 38.83 0.75
CA LYS A 8 2.38 38.17 1.68
C LYS A 8 3.00 36.98 0.98
N ALA A 9 4.15 37.26 0.35
CA ALA A 9 5.15 36.27 0.02
C ALA A 9 5.57 35.51 1.29
N LYS A 10 5.86 34.22 1.14
CA LYS A 10 7.05 33.55 1.69
C LYS A 10 7.06 32.11 1.20
N ALA A 11 7.76 31.91 0.08
CA ALA A 11 8.44 30.66 -0.17
C ALA A 11 9.37 30.40 1.02
N ALA A 12 9.18 29.27 1.70
CA ALA A 12 10.16 28.76 2.65
C ALA A 12 10.69 27.45 2.09
N LEU A 13 11.59 27.58 1.12
CA LEU A 13 12.55 26.56 0.75
C LEU A 13 13.60 26.53 1.86
N ALA A 14 13.45 25.62 2.82
CA ALA A 14 14.48 25.38 3.82
C ALA A 14 15.57 24.50 3.18
N VAL A 15 16.58 25.15 2.59
CA VAL A 15 17.86 24.52 2.25
C VAL A 15 18.64 24.36 3.55
N VAL A 16 18.80 23.12 4.02
CA VAL A 16 19.72 22.80 5.11
C VAL A 16 21.13 22.75 4.52
N ALA A 17 21.96 23.72 4.89
CA ALA A 17 23.39 23.73 4.59
C ALA A 17 24.15 22.88 5.62
N GLY A 18 24.83 21.85 5.13
CA GLY A 18 25.78 21.04 5.90
C GLY A 18 26.59 20.17 4.95
N VAL A 19 27.76 20.66 4.53
CA VAL A 19 28.69 19.96 3.63
C VAL A 19 29.76 19.26 4.47
N ALA A 20 29.80 17.93 4.42
CA ALA A 20 30.97 17.12 4.78
C ALA A 20 30.99 15.81 3.95
N ALA A 21 31.62 15.89 2.79
CA ALA A 21 32.57 14.94 2.19
C ALA A 21 32.40 13.39 2.33
N LEU A 22 32.34 12.76 1.13
CA LEU A 22 32.85 11.43 0.71
C LEU A 22 32.15 10.14 1.16
N SER A 23 31.25 9.64 0.29
CA SER A 23 31.15 8.25 -0.22
C SER A 23 30.02 8.18 -1.25
N ALA A 24 30.33 8.38 -2.53
CA ALA A 24 29.37 8.24 -3.63
C ALA A 24 29.16 6.73 -3.96
N SER A 25 28.43 6.03 -3.10
CA SER A 25 27.76 4.79 -3.51
C SER A 25 26.44 5.19 -4.15
N THR A 26 26.42 5.30 -5.48
CA THR A 26 25.17 5.31 -6.23
C THR A 26 24.51 3.95 -6.02
N VAL A 27 23.72 3.81 -4.95
CA VAL A 27 22.76 2.71 -4.87
C VAL A 27 21.84 2.92 -6.06
N ALA A 28 21.92 2.01 -7.03
CA ALA A 28 20.96 1.92 -8.10
C ALA A 28 19.59 1.85 -7.44
N GLN A 29 18.85 2.95 -7.48
CA GLN A 29 17.44 2.97 -7.15
C GLN A 29 16.81 1.98 -8.11
N GLY A 30 16.49 0.79 -7.60
CA GLY A 30 15.63 -0.13 -8.31
C GLY A 30 14.37 0.64 -8.62
N ASP A 31 14.17 0.96 -9.91
CA ASP A 31 12.92 1.50 -10.40
C ASP A 31 11.89 0.43 -10.05
N ALA A 32 11.19 0.64 -8.93
CA ALA A 32 9.96 -0.04 -8.63
C ALA A 32 8.99 0.45 -9.69
N GLY A 33 9.14 -0.09 -10.91
CA GLY A 33 8.38 0.30 -12.07
C GLY A 33 6.94 0.33 -11.62
N THR A 34 6.34 1.52 -11.72
CA THR A 34 4.97 1.81 -11.30
C THR A 34 4.06 0.91 -12.11
N ALA A 35 3.88 -0.32 -11.63
CA ALA A 35 2.88 -1.24 -12.14
C ALA A 35 1.56 -0.50 -11.94
N LYS A 36 0.99 -0.06 -13.07
CA LYS A 36 -0.22 0.75 -13.11
C LYS A 36 -1.28 -0.02 -12.34
N GLU A 37 -1.65 0.50 -11.17
CA GLU A 37 -2.57 -0.20 -10.29
C GLU A 37 -3.89 -0.41 -11.02
N ARG A 38 -4.28 -1.67 -11.18
CA ARG A 38 -5.57 -1.99 -11.80
C ARG A 38 -6.67 -1.63 -10.82
N PRO A 39 -7.74 -0.96 -11.28
CA PRO A 39 -8.91 -0.73 -10.45
C PRO A 39 -9.45 -2.04 -9.86
N VAL A 40 -9.75 -2.02 -8.56
CA VAL A 40 -10.38 -3.15 -7.87
C VAL A 40 -11.76 -3.40 -8.47
N HIS A 41 -12.08 -4.68 -8.74
CA HIS A 41 -13.43 -4.99 -9.21
C HIS A 41 -14.47 -4.73 -8.11
N PRO A 42 -15.68 -4.24 -8.44
CA PRO A 42 -16.76 -4.17 -7.48
C PRO A 42 -17.04 -5.51 -6.78
N ASN A 43 -16.89 -6.65 -7.46
CA ASN A 43 -17.06 -7.96 -6.82
C ASN A 43 -15.95 -8.27 -5.80
N ASP A 44 -14.70 -7.89 -6.09
CA ASP A 44 -13.57 -8.14 -5.20
C ASP A 44 -13.66 -7.24 -3.95
N ALA A 45 -14.02 -5.97 -4.14
CA ALA A 45 -14.27 -5.03 -3.04
C ALA A 45 -15.43 -5.50 -2.14
N LYS A 46 -16.51 -6.01 -2.74
CA LYS A 46 -17.63 -6.59 -1.98
C LYS A 46 -17.19 -7.80 -1.15
N ILE A 47 -16.36 -8.67 -1.72
CA ILE A 47 -15.88 -9.87 -1.02
C ILE A 47 -14.90 -9.50 0.09
N GLU A 48 -14.02 -8.53 -0.14
CA GLU A 48 -13.17 -7.95 0.91
C GLU A 48 -14.01 -7.43 2.07
N ALA A 49 -15.01 -6.61 1.78
CA ALA A 49 -15.91 -6.07 2.81
C ALA A 49 -16.61 -7.19 3.60
N GLN A 50 -17.07 -8.25 2.93
CA GLN A 50 -17.68 -9.40 3.61
C GLN A 50 -16.69 -10.15 4.50
N TRP A 51 -15.45 -10.34 4.04
CA TRP A 51 -14.43 -11.05 4.80
C TRP A 51 -13.92 -10.25 5.98
N LEU A 52 -13.97 -8.92 5.92
CA LEU A 52 -13.51 -8.02 6.99
C LEU A 52 -14.63 -7.51 7.90
N ALA A 53 -15.90 -7.74 7.54
CA ALA A 53 -17.05 -7.28 8.31
C ALA A 53 -16.99 -7.73 9.78
N GLY A 54 -17.14 -6.76 10.70
CA GLY A 54 -17.13 -7.00 12.14
C GLY A 54 -15.77 -7.45 12.71
N LYS A 55 -14.68 -7.36 11.93
CA LYS A 55 -13.33 -7.67 12.39
C LYS A 55 -12.58 -6.41 12.78
N THR A 56 -11.84 -6.50 13.87
CA THR A 56 -10.90 -5.46 14.30
C THR A 56 -9.50 -5.86 13.88
N ALA A 57 -8.74 -4.93 13.30
CA ALA A 57 -7.35 -5.16 12.95
C ALA A 57 -6.51 -5.40 14.21
N GLY A 58 -5.79 -6.52 14.24
CA GLY A 58 -4.84 -6.86 15.30
C GLY A 58 -3.45 -6.31 15.03
N LYS A 59 -2.47 -6.73 15.84
CA LYS A 59 -1.05 -6.46 15.56
C LYS A 59 -0.65 -7.14 14.25
N PRO A 60 0.08 -6.44 13.35
CA PRO A 60 0.68 -7.06 12.18
C PRO A 60 1.59 -8.22 12.58
N VAL A 61 1.59 -9.27 11.78
CA VAL A 61 2.52 -10.40 11.90
C VAL A 61 3.34 -10.51 10.63
N ASN A 62 4.60 -10.93 10.76
CA ASN A 62 5.50 -11.01 9.60
C ASN A 62 5.17 -12.17 8.68
N CYS A 63 4.70 -13.29 9.22
CA CYS A 63 4.37 -14.50 8.47
C CYS A 63 3.15 -15.18 9.10
N ILE A 64 2.40 -15.90 8.26
CA ILE A 64 1.28 -16.76 8.68
C ILE A 64 1.59 -18.21 8.29
N SER A 65 1.00 -19.18 9.00
CA SER A 65 1.02 -20.57 8.56
C SER A 65 0.05 -20.73 7.38
N LEU A 66 0.59 -20.99 6.18
CA LEU A 66 -0.24 -21.21 4.99
C LEU A 66 -1.07 -22.50 5.07
N THR A 67 -0.61 -23.49 5.84
CA THR A 67 -1.34 -24.74 6.09
C THR A 67 -2.64 -24.52 6.87
N GLU A 68 -2.69 -23.46 7.69
CA GLU A 68 -3.89 -23.09 8.44
C GLU A 68 -4.88 -22.25 7.62
N ALA A 69 -4.40 -21.61 6.54
CA ALA A 69 -5.25 -20.83 5.66
C ALA A 69 -6.18 -21.75 4.87
N ARG A 70 -7.49 -21.55 5.04
CA ARG A 70 -8.53 -22.35 4.37
C ARG A 70 -8.88 -21.81 2.99
N SER A 71 -8.68 -20.52 2.77
CA SER A 71 -8.84 -19.91 1.46
C SER A 71 -8.02 -18.65 1.34
N SER A 72 -7.51 -18.37 0.14
CA SER A 72 -6.92 -17.08 -0.21
C SER A 72 -7.76 -16.38 -1.29
N ARG A 73 -7.77 -15.05 -1.27
CA ARG A 73 -8.44 -14.24 -2.28
C ARG A 73 -7.59 -13.04 -2.63
N HIS A 74 -7.34 -12.86 -3.92
CA HIS A 74 -6.74 -11.65 -4.45
C HIS A 74 -7.81 -10.58 -4.60
N VAL A 75 -7.53 -9.38 -4.15
CA VAL A 75 -8.38 -8.19 -4.27
C VAL A 75 -7.61 -7.17 -5.09
N GLY A 76 -8.04 -7.00 -6.35
CA GLY A 76 -7.25 -6.28 -7.34
C GLY A 76 -5.87 -6.91 -7.54
N ASP A 77 -4.88 -6.08 -7.85
CA ASP A 77 -3.50 -6.51 -8.11
C ASP A 77 -2.58 -6.29 -6.90
N ARG A 78 -3.11 -5.90 -5.72
CA ARG A 78 -2.28 -5.47 -4.58
C ARG A 78 -2.52 -6.14 -3.26
N THR A 79 -3.72 -6.65 -3.03
CA THR A 79 -4.12 -7.17 -1.73
C THR A 79 -4.40 -8.66 -1.82
N ILE A 80 -3.93 -9.41 -0.83
CA ILE A 80 -4.27 -10.82 -0.64
C ILE A 80 -4.92 -10.97 0.72
N LEU A 81 -6.11 -11.56 0.75
CA LEU A 81 -6.78 -11.97 1.96
C LEU A 81 -6.55 -13.46 2.19
N TYR A 82 -6.11 -13.83 3.38
CA TYR A 82 -5.99 -15.23 3.81
C TYR A 82 -6.98 -15.48 4.94
N ARG A 83 -7.97 -16.34 4.68
CA ARG A 83 -8.97 -16.71 5.68
C ARG A 83 -8.52 -17.98 6.40
N VAL A 84 -8.33 -17.88 7.71
CA VAL A 84 -8.06 -19.04 8.56
C VAL A 84 -9.37 -19.66 9.04
N ASN A 85 -10.31 -18.83 9.51
CA ASN A 85 -11.65 -19.27 9.92
C ASN A 85 -12.67 -18.12 9.79
N SER A 86 -13.88 -18.26 10.35
CA SER A 86 -14.90 -17.20 10.31
C SER A 86 -14.54 -15.97 11.12
N LYS A 87 -13.64 -16.08 12.11
CA LYS A 87 -13.24 -15.00 13.03
C LYS A 87 -11.92 -14.34 12.62
N LEU A 88 -10.99 -15.07 12.01
CA LEU A 88 -9.64 -14.59 11.65
C LEU A 88 -9.40 -14.57 10.13
N VAL A 89 -9.08 -13.38 9.62
CA VAL A 89 -8.64 -13.13 8.24
C VAL A 89 -7.39 -12.25 8.32
N TYR A 90 -6.33 -12.65 7.63
CA TYR A 90 -5.14 -11.83 7.42
C TYR A 90 -5.26 -11.07 6.10
N ARG A 91 -4.92 -9.79 6.13
CA ARG A 91 -4.75 -8.95 4.95
C ARG A 91 -3.26 -8.71 4.75
N ASN A 92 -2.78 -9.03 3.56
CA ASN A 92 -1.42 -8.77 3.14
C ASN A 92 -1.43 -7.84 1.93
N ASP A 93 -0.65 -6.77 2.00
CA ASP A 93 -0.44 -5.79 0.92
C ASP A 93 1.04 -5.82 0.51
N PRO A 94 1.51 -6.84 -0.22
CA PRO A 94 2.94 -7.01 -0.47
C PRO A 94 3.56 -5.84 -1.24
N PRO A 95 4.79 -5.44 -0.90
CA PRO A 95 5.52 -4.45 -1.70
C PRO A 95 5.75 -5.02 -3.11
N GLY A 96 5.39 -4.25 -4.13
CA GLY A 96 5.47 -4.70 -5.53
C GLY A 96 4.38 -5.70 -5.95
N ALA A 97 3.32 -5.87 -5.15
CA ALA A 97 2.22 -6.80 -5.43
C ALA A 97 1.65 -6.70 -6.86
N ALA A 98 1.53 -5.50 -7.42
CA ALA A 98 1.02 -5.31 -8.79
C ALA A 98 1.89 -5.96 -9.88
N ARG A 99 3.15 -6.30 -9.57
CA ARG A 99 4.09 -7.02 -10.46
C ARG A 99 4.25 -8.50 -10.06
N ALA A 100 4.05 -8.83 -8.78
CA ALA A 100 4.25 -10.19 -8.24
C ALA A 100 2.98 -11.05 -8.23
N LEU A 101 1.79 -10.43 -8.22
CA LEU A 101 0.52 -11.13 -8.23
C LEU A 101 0.04 -11.34 -9.67
N PRO A 102 -0.34 -12.58 -10.04
CA PRO A 102 -0.96 -12.79 -11.35
C PRO A 102 -2.25 -11.97 -11.43
N PRO A 103 -2.58 -11.42 -12.60
CA PRO A 103 -3.83 -10.70 -12.78
C PRO A 103 -5.00 -11.61 -12.42
N VAL A 104 -5.99 -11.07 -11.70
CA VAL A 104 -7.20 -11.80 -11.33
C VAL A 104 -7.94 -12.20 -12.62
N ARG A 105 -7.88 -13.49 -12.99
CA ARG A 105 -8.65 -14.06 -14.10
C ARG A 105 -10.10 -14.25 -13.61
N ARG A 106 -11.02 -13.48 -14.15
CA ARG A 106 -12.46 -13.59 -13.87
C ARG A 106 -13.13 -14.51 -14.88
#